data_AF-A0A149W0C5-F1
#
_entry.id   AF-A0A149W0C5-F1
#
_cell.length_a   1.000
_cell.length_b   1.000
_cell.length_c   1.000
_cell.angle_alpha   90.00
_cell.angle_beta   90.00
_cell.angle_gamma   90.00
#
_symmetry.space_group_name_H-M   'P 1'
#
loop_
_entity.id
_entity.type
_entity.pdbx_description
1 polymer ?
#
loop_
_entity_poly.entity_id
_entity_poly.type
_entity_poly.pdbx_seq_one_letter_code
_entity_poly.pdbx_strand_id
1 'polypeptide(L)' 'MTKPLASVRQFSEKHPAFSQGALRNLIFLASDRKTSKGPTPGNGLTVALVRIGRKVLIDEIKFFEWVDQQQEGGK' A
#
# COMPACT_ATOMS: atom_id res chain seq x y z
N MET A 1 -9.60 19.60 -5.32
CA MET A 1 -10.04 18.19 -5.44
C MET A 1 -9.90 17.52 -4.09
N THR A 2 -10.91 16.77 -3.66
CA THR A 2 -10.89 16.02 -2.40
C THR A 2 -10.01 14.78 -2.57
N LYS A 3 -9.06 14.53 -1.66
CA LYS A 3 -8.24 13.30 -1.70
C LYS A 3 -9.11 12.10 -1.32
N PRO A 4 -9.21 11.03 -2.14
CA PRO A 4 -9.97 9.84 -1.81
C PRO A 4 -9.18 8.98 -0.81
N LEU A 5 -9.26 9.34 0.47
CA LEU A 5 -8.61 8.62 1.56
C LEU A 5 -9.54 7.57 2.14
N ALA A 6 -9.10 6.31 2.15
CA ALA A 6 -9.84 5.20 2.72
C ALA A 6 -9.04 4.48 3.81
N SER A 7 -9.70 4.03 4.87
CA SER A 7 -9.11 3.01 5.75
C SER A 7 -8.95 1.68 5.00
N VAL A 8 -8.14 0.76 5.53
CA VAL A 8 -8.01 -0.60 4.98
C VAL A 8 -9.37 -1.28 4.77
N ARG A 9 -10.28 -1.12 5.74
CA ARG A 9 -11.63 -1.68 5.66
C ARG A 9 -12.43 -1.07 4.50
N GLN A 10 -12.52 0.26 4.47
CA GLN A 10 -13.26 0.98 3.42
C GLN A 10 -12.70 0.70 2.02
N PHE A 11 -11.36 0.63 1.89
CA PHE A 11 -10.72 0.29 0.63
C PHE A 11 -11.09 -1.12 0.18
N SER A 12 -11.04 -2.10 1.08
CA SER A 12 -11.41 -3.49 0.76
C SER A 12 -12.89 -3.69 0.43
N GLU A 13 -13.77 -2.90 1.07
CA GLU A 13 -15.21 -2.93 0.77
C GLU A 13 -15.49 -2.32 -0.61
N LYS A 14 -14.76 -1.24 -0.98
CA LYS A 14 -14.88 -0.59 -2.29
C LYS A 14 -14.23 -1.40 -3.40
N HIS A 15 -13.11 -2.06 -3.13
CA HIS A 15 -12.30 -2.81 -4.09
C HIS A 15 -12.08 -4.26 -3.62
N PRO A 16 -13.05 -5.17 -3.84
CA PRO A 16 -13.02 -6.53 -3.29
C PRO A 16 -11.82 -7.38 -3.73
N ALA A 17 -11.16 -7.01 -4.84
CA ALA A 17 -9.90 -7.62 -5.29
C ALA A 17 -8.76 -7.48 -4.26
N PHE A 18 -8.84 -6.46 -3.38
CA PHE A 18 -7.84 -6.20 -2.34
C PHE A 18 -8.43 -6.48 -0.95
N SER A 19 -8.36 -7.74 -0.52
CA SER A 19 -8.81 -8.12 0.81
C SER A 19 -8.06 -7.35 1.92
N GLN A 20 -8.69 -7.19 3.10
CA GLN A 20 -8.03 -6.53 4.22
C GLN A 20 -6.70 -7.20 4.60
N GLY A 21 -6.63 -8.54 4.51
CA GLY A 21 -5.40 -9.29 4.77
C GLY A 21 -4.30 -8.97 3.77
N ALA A 22 -4.63 -8.94 2.48
CA ALA A 22 -3.70 -8.57 1.42
C ALA A 22 -3.18 -7.14 1.60
N LEU A 23 -4.08 -6.17 1.85
CA LEU A 23 -3.72 -4.77 2.09
C LEU A 23 -2.81 -4.61 3.32
N ARG A 24 -3.10 -5.30 4.42
CA ARG A 24 -2.25 -5.27 5.63
C ARG A 24 -0.86 -5.82 5.36
N ASN A 25 -0.76 -6.91 4.60
CA ASN A 25 0.52 -7.46 4.19
C ASN A 25 1.29 -6.48 3.29
N LEU A 26 0.64 -5.89 2.29
CA LEU A 26 1.27 -4.88 1.43
C LEU A 26 1.77 -3.66 2.23
N ILE A 27 0.98 -3.17 3.20
CA ILE A 27 1.37 -2.07 4.09
C ILE A 27 2.57 -2.45 4.97
N PHE A 28 2.60 -3.67 5.50
CA PHE A 28 3.72 -4.17 6.30
C PHE A 28 5.02 -4.24 5.48
N LEU A 29 4.90 -4.66 4.22
CA LEU A 29 6.03 -4.80 3.30
C LEU A 29 6.39 -3.49 2.56
N ALA A 30 5.76 -2.36 2.91
CA ALA A 30 5.86 -1.11 2.15
C ALA A 30 7.25 -0.47 2.15
N SER A 31 7.96 -0.59 3.28
CA SER A 31 9.27 0.04 3.49
C SER A 31 10.38 -1.00 3.55
N ASP A 32 11.60 -0.55 3.29
CA ASP A 32 12.81 -1.34 3.51
C ASP A 32 12.88 -1.83 4.95
N ARG A 33 13.33 -3.07 5.11
CA ARG A 33 13.39 -3.75 6.41
C ARG A 33 14.69 -4.53 6.54
N LYS A 34 15.19 -4.64 7.77
CA LYS A 34 16.33 -5.52 8.09
C LYS A 34 15.79 -6.89 8.51
N THR A 35 16.33 -7.93 7.90
CA THR A 35 16.00 -9.32 8.24
C THR A 35 17.28 -10.07 8.63
N SER A 36 17.17 -11.31 9.11
CA SER A 36 18.33 -12.17 9.35
C SER A 36 19.15 -12.45 8.08
N LYS A 37 18.58 -12.22 6.90
CA LYS A 37 19.24 -12.35 5.59
C LYS A 37 19.83 -11.02 5.08
N GLY A 38 19.79 -9.96 5.89
CA GLY A 38 20.26 -8.62 5.51
C GLY A 38 19.12 -7.65 5.15
N PRO A 39 19.45 -6.48 4.58
CA PRO A 39 18.49 -5.50 4.10
C PRO A 39 17.59 -6.12 3.02
N THR A 40 16.28 -5.91 3.13
CA THR A 40 15.29 -6.35 2.16
C THR A 40 14.51 -5.12 1.70
N PRO A 41 14.46 -4.82 0.39
CA PRO A 41 13.74 -3.68 -0.12
C PRO A 41 12.22 -3.81 0.12
N GLY A 42 11.57 -2.67 0.32
CA GLY A 42 10.11 -2.58 0.39
C GLY A 42 9.46 -2.74 -0.98
N ASN A 43 8.13 -2.93 -1.01
CA ASN A 43 7.36 -2.96 -2.26
C ASN A 43 7.03 -1.55 -2.82
N GLY A 44 7.50 -0.49 -2.16
CA GLY A 44 7.32 0.89 -2.62
C GLY A 44 5.95 1.53 -2.29
N LEU A 45 5.01 0.79 -1.72
CA LEU A 45 3.63 1.28 -1.47
C LEU A 45 3.54 2.52 -0.56
N THR A 46 4.63 2.88 0.14
CA THR A 46 4.71 4.08 1.00
C THR A 46 4.17 5.35 0.35
N VAL A 47 4.29 5.50 -0.97
CA VAL A 47 3.79 6.65 -1.74
C VAL A 47 2.29 6.87 -1.61
N ALA A 48 1.51 5.79 -1.41
CA ALA A 48 0.06 5.80 -1.28
C ALA A 48 -0.43 5.77 0.18
N LEU A 49 0.48 5.68 1.16
CA LEU A 49 0.10 5.56 2.58
C LEU A 49 0.10 6.92 3.27
N VAL A 50 -1.01 7.24 3.93
CA VAL A 50 -1.14 8.42 4.79
C VAL A 50 -1.23 7.97 6.24
N ARG A 51 -0.24 8.34 7.05
CA ARG A 51 -0.15 7.96 8.47
C ARG A 51 -0.48 9.14 9.37
N ILE A 52 -1.43 8.96 10.29
CA ILE A 52 -1.81 9.95 11.30
C ILE A 52 -1.84 9.23 12.65
N GLY A 53 -0.75 9.32 13.41
CA GLY A 53 -0.55 8.53 14.62
C GLY A 53 -0.64 7.02 14.34
N ARG A 54 -1.57 6.33 15.01
CA ARG A 54 -1.82 4.89 14.82
C ARG A 54 -2.72 4.58 13.60
N LYS A 55 -3.30 5.60 12.96
CA LYS A 55 -4.20 5.43 11.82
C LYS A 55 -3.40 5.37 10.53
N VAL A 56 -3.74 4.39 9.68
CA VAL A 56 -3.25 4.29 8.30
C VAL A 56 -4.43 4.45 7.36
N LEU A 57 -4.31 5.39 6.43
CA LEU A 57 -5.22 5.60 5.32
C LEU A 57 -4.47 5.32 4.02
N ILE A 58 -5.22 4.92 3.01
CA ILE A 58 -4.75 4.66 1.65
C ILE A 58 -5.28 5.80 0.78
N ASP A 59 -4.39 6.49 0.08
CA ASP A 59 -4.73 7.40 -1.00
C ASP A 59 -5.02 6.55 -2.25
N GLU A 60 -6.29 6.50 -2.63
CA GLU A 60 -6.77 5.57 -3.66
C GLU A 60 -6.15 5.82 -5.03
N ILE A 61 -5.98 7.09 -5.41
CA ILE A 61 -5.39 7.44 -6.70
C ILE A 61 -3.94 6.93 -6.75
N LYS A 62 -3.16 7.26 -5.72
CA LYS A 62 -1.76 6.85 -5.64
C LYS A 62 -1.58 5.34 -5.51
N PHE A 63 -2.55 4.66 -4.92
CA PHE A 63 -2.53 3.20 -4.84
C PHE A 63 -2.59 2.58 -6.24
N PHE A 64 -3.51 3.05 -7.09
CA PHE A 64 -3.62 2.53 -8.46
C PHE A 64 -2.45 2.97 -9.35
N GLU A 65 -1.95 4.20 -9.21
CA GLU A 65 -0.70 4.62 -9.85
C GLU A 65 0.47 3.68 -9.48
N TRP A 66 0.55 3.29 -8.20
CA TRP A 66 1.55 2.31 -7.75
C TRP A 66 1.34 0.92 -8.33
N VAL A 67 0.08 0.46 -8.48
CA VAL A 67 -0.26 -0.84 -9.11
C VAL A 67 0.20 -0.86 -10.57
N ASP A 68 -0.02 0.23 -11.31
CA ASP A 68 0.39 0.36 -12.70
C ASP A 68 1.92 0.29 -12.83
N GLN A 69 2.64 0.98 -11.95
CA GLN A 69 4.12 0.92 -11.89
C GLN A 69 4.66 -0.50 -11.62
N GLN A 70 3.91 -1.36 -10.93
CA GLN A 70 4.34 -2.75 -10.72
C GLN A 70 4.34 -3.58 -12.01
N GLN A 71 3.57 -3.19 -13.02
CA GLN A 71 3.50 -3.92 -14.30
C GLN A 71 4.68 -3.59 -15.22
N GLU A 72 5.24 -2.38 -15.08
CA GLU A 72 6.36 -1.92 -15.89
C GLU A 72 7.68 -2.60 -15.50
N GLY A 73 7.84 -3.00 -14.24
CA GLY A 73 9.01 -3.74 -13.74
C GLY A 73 9.02 -5.25 -14.06
N GLY A 74 7.98 -5.77 -14.72
CA GLY A 74 7.85 -7.18 -15.12
C GLY A 74 8.24 -7.50 -16.57
N LYS A 75 8.76 -6.52 -17.32
CA LYS A 75 9.30 -6.70 -18.67
C LYS A 75 10.80 -6.97 -18.68
#